data_AF-G3XEF2-F1
#
_entry.id   AF-G3XEF2-F1
#
_cell.length_a   1.000
_cell.length_b   1.000
_cell.length_c   1.000
_cell.angle_alpha   90.00
_cell.angle_beta   90.00
_cell.angle_gamma   90.00
#
_symmetry.space_group_name_H-M   'P 1'
#
loop_
_entity.id
_entity.type
_entity.pdbx_description
1 polymer ?
#
loop_
_entity_poly.entity_id
_entity_poly.type
_entity_poly.pdbx_seq_one_letter_code
_entity_poly.pdbx_strand_id
1 'polypeptide(L)'
;LDWKPTAGTTGVRPVVDKYSITRYNTGEWRKNNQYILTPRATEKAKALEVQYKKDITNAIVSMDKKLDDSNKKLDVRIKDLSQWKKKANKAINAMTEEIELLDLNRAKLKGACKILMMPDAISKECLELRTNRYEPDLVRDDAEQELIKEVAIVGEIRRAFMDTLAKAEDQMLMNKAAKSSLESDWSDKMVSFRVDNTNRSMDNNSNLILWHPGVARWPENGTSLEYWEHYCH
;
A
#
# COMPACT_ATOMS: atom_id res chain seq x y z
N LEU A 1 60.40 -3.28 -18.90
CA LEU A 1 61.15 -4.14 -17.95
C LEU A 1 62.62 -4.00 -18.30
N ASP A 2 63.29 -3.03 -17.69
CA ASP A 2 64.70 -2.72 -17.95
C ASP A 2 65.60 -3.82 -17.39
N TRP A 3 66.22 -4.58 -18.28
CA TRP A 3 67.28 -5.55 -17.97
C TRP A 3 68.64 -4.84 -17.97
N LYS A 4 68.83 -3.88 -17.07
CA LYS A 4 70.15 -3.31 -16.82
C LYS A 4 70.83 -4.03 -15.65
N PRO A 5 72.02 -4.64 -15.83
CA PRO A 5 72.79 -5.19 -14.74
C PRO A 5 73.44 -4.04 -13.97
N THR A 6 72.77 -3.54 -12.92
CA THR A 6 73.45 -2.76 -11.89
C THR A 6 74.30 -3.72 -11.06
N ALA A 7 75.47 -4.04 -11.61
CA ALA A 7 76.50 -4.83 -10.96
C ALA A 7 77.13 -4.04 -9.80
N GLY A 8 77.45 -4.73 -8.70
CA GLY A 8 78.48 -4.24 -7.78
C GLY A 8 78.09 -3.98 -6.34
N THR A 9 77.20 -4.75 -5.71
CA THR A 9 77.19 -4.80 -4.23
C THR A 9 76.58 -6.09 -3.71
N THR A 10 77.38 -6.85 -2.96
CA THR A 10 77.09 -8.13 -2.27
C THR A 10 77.27 -9.41 -3.11
N GLY A 11 78.37 -10.13 -2.81
CA GLY A 11 78.90 -11.25 -3.57
C GLY A 11 78.23 -12.61 -3.30
N VAL A 12 76.91 -12.73 -3.52
CA VAL A 12 76.24 -14.05 -3.43
C VAL A 12 75.07 -14.23 -4.40
N ARG A 13 75.04 -13.58 -5.57
CA ARG A 13 74.02 -13.88 -6.59
C ARG A 13 74.54 -14.94 -7.58
N PRO A 14 73.82 -16.06 -7.80
CA PRO A 14 74.22 -17.05 -8.80
C PRO A 14 74.17 -16.45 -10.21
N VAL A 15 75.13 -16.82 -11.05
CA VAL A 15 75.20 -16.40 -12.45
C VAL A 15 74.02 -17.02 -13.20
N VAL A 16 73.22 -16.17 -13.85
CA VAL A 16 72.08 -16.57 -14.67
C VAL A 16 72.62 -17.16 -15.98
N ASP A 17 72.45 -18.47 -16.18
CA ASP A 17 72.74 -19.16 -17.43
C ASP A 17 71.43 -19.61 -18.13
N LYS A 18 71.56 -20.27 -19.29
CA LYS A 18 70.42 -20.73 -20.12
C LYS A 18 69.46 -21.68 -19.39
N TYR A 19 69.84 -22.18 -18.21
CA TYR A 19 69.10 -23.12 -17.37
C TYR A 19 68.85 -22.58 -15.93
N SER A 20 69.38 -21.41 -15.53
CA SER A 20 69.25 -20.86 -14.18
C SER A 20 68.62 -19.46 -14.13
N ILE A 21 67.29 -19.41 -14.05
CA ILE A 21 66.50 -18.16 -13.91
C ILE A 21 66.19 -17.91 -12.44
N THR A 22 67.19 -17.63 -11.60
CA THR A 22 66.91 -17.28 -10.19
C THR A 22 67.26 -15.82 -9.89
N ARG A 23 66.20 -14.99 -9.91
CA ARG A 23 66.23 -13.56 -9.57
C ARG A 23 66.66 -13.26 -8.12
N TYR A 24 66.68 -14.26 -7.24
CA TYR A 24 66.96 -14.11 -5.82
C TYR A 24 67.94 -15.19 -5.35
N ASN A 25 68.87 -14.83 -4.46
CA ASN A 25 69.76 -15.82 -3.83
C ASN A 25 69.12 -16.48 -2.60
N THR A 26 69.69 -17.59 -2.15
CA THR A 26 69.15 -18.36 -1.00
C THR A 26 69.15 -17.57 0.31
N GLY A 27 70.09 -16.64 0.51
CA GLY A 27 70.14 -15.75 1.67
C GLY A 27 69.01 -14.70 1.65
N GLU A 28 68.73 -14.10 0.50
CA GLU A 28 67.63 -13.17 0.26
C GLU A 28 66.28 -13.86 0.48
N TRP A 29 66.12 -15.09 -0.04
CA TRP A 29 64.94 -15.92 0.20
C TRP A 29 64.76 -16.24 1.69
N ARG A 30 65.82 -16.65 2.39
CA ARG A 30 65.77 -16.93 3.84
C ARG A 30 65.42 -15.69 4.67
N LYS A 31 66.01 -14.53 4.36
CA LYS A 31 65.72 -13.27 5.06
C LYS A 31 64.28 -12.80 4.82
N ASN A 32 63.78 -12.91 3.59
CA ASN A 32 62.38 -12.62 3.27
C ASN A 32 61.42 -13.58 3.99
N ASN A 33 61.70 -14.88 3.97
CA ASN A 33 60.88 -15.85 4.68
C ASN A 33 60.93 -15.64 6.20
N GLN A 34 62.08 -15.30 6.78
CA GLN A 34 62.19 -14.97 8.20
C GLN A 34 61.39 -13.71 8.57
N TYR A 35 61.34 -12.72 7.68
CA TYR A 35 60.51 -11.52 7.82
C TYR A 35 59.00 -11.80 7.66
N ILE A 36 58.62 -12.64 6.69
CA ILE A 36 57.22 -13.03 6.46
C ILE A 36 56.71 -13.93 7.59
N LEU A 37 57.56 -14.86 8.05
CA LEU A 37 57.26 -15.82 9.11
C LEU A 37 57.59 -15.28 10.50
N THR A 38 57.98 -14.00 10.64
CA THR A 38 58.24 -13.43 11.97
C THR A 38 56.93 -13.46 12.75
N PRO A 39 56.91 -13.97 14.00
CA PRO A 39 55.68 -14.20 14.77
C PRO A 39 54.75 -12.98 14.78
N ARG A 40 55.29 -11.77 14.89
CA ARG A 40 54.55 -10.51 14.93
C ARG A 40 53.69 -10.23 13.69
N ALA A 41 54.13 -10.60 12.48
CA ALA A 41 53.34 -10.42 11.26
C ALA A 41 52.23 -11.48 11.17
N THR A 42 52.56 -12.73 11.51
CA THR A 42 51.61 -13.85 11.52
C THR A 42 50.55 -13.74 12.63
N GLU A 43 50.91 -13.19 13.79
CA GLU A 43 50.03 -13.00 14.94
C GLU A 43 49.06 -11.85 14.71
N LYS A 44 49.51 -10.75 14.08
CA LYS A 44 48.62 -9.68 13.59
C LYS A 44 47.61 -10.22 12.58
N ALA A 45 48.05 -11.03 11.60
CA ALA A 45 47.15 -11.63 10.62
C ALA A 45 46.12 -12.55 11.27
N LYS A 46 46.54 -13.40 12.24
CA LYS A 46 45.63 -14.25 13.02
C LYS A 46 44.64 -13.44 13.87
N ALA A 47 45.10 -12.39 14.54
CA ALA A 47 44.23 -11.52 15.34
C ALA A 47 43.19 -10.80 14.46
N LEU A 48 43.61 -10.35 13.28
CA LEU A 48 42.74 -9.76 12.26
C LEU A 48 41.70 -10.78 11.76
N GLU A 49 42.09 -12.02 11.48
CA GLU A 49 41.17 -13.09 11.07
C GLU A 49 40.12 -13.39 12.14
N VAL A 50 40.52 -13.43 13.42
CA VAL A 50 39.60 -13.61 14.54
C VAL A 50 38.61 -12.44 14.64
N GLN A 51 39.08 -11.20 14.48
CA GLN A 51 38.22 -10.02 14.45
C GLN A 51 37.24 -10.08 13.28
N TYR A 52 37.70 -10.35 12.06
CA TYR A 52 36.80 -10.47 10.90
C TYR A 52 35.73 -11.54 11.08
N LYS A 53 36.08 -12.72 11.59
CA LYS A 53 35.11 -13.78 11.89
C LYS A 53 34.07 -13.29 12.91
N LYS A 54 34.51 -12.57 13.93
CA LYS A 54 33.62 -11.97 14.94
C LYS A 54 32.71 -10.91 14.33
N ASP A 55 33.24 -10.03 13.49
CA ASP A 55 32.46 -8.96 12.84
C ASP A 55 31.41 -9.52 11.88
N ILE A 56 31.77 -10.54 11.08
CA ILE A 56 30.83 -11.25 10.21
C ILE A 56 29.72 -11.90 11.04
N THR A 57 30.08 -12.59 12.13
CA THR A 57 29.10 -13.24 13.02
C THR A 57 28.16 -12.20 13.64
N ASN A 58 28.71 -11.09 14.12
CA ASN A 58 27.92 -9.98 14.69
C ASN A 58 27.00 -9.35 13.65
N ALA A 59 27.47 -9.18 12.41
CA ALA A 59 26.68 -8.65 11.30
C ALA A 59 25.50 -9.58 10.97
N ILE A 60 25.73 -10.89 10.87
CA ILE A 60 24.68 -11.89 10.63
C ILE A 60 23.64 -11.84 11.75
N VAL A 61 24.07 -11.89 13.02
CA VAL A 61 23.16 -11.82 14.17
C VAL A 61 22.36 -10.50 14.20
N SER A 62 22.99 -9.38 13.83
CA SER A 62 22.31 -8.09 13.72
C SER A 62 21.27 -8.08 12.60
N MET A 63 21.60 -8.66 11.44
CA MET A 63 20.68 -8.79 10.30
C MET A 63 19.49 -9.69 10.63
N ASP A 64 19.72 -10.85 11.26
CA ASP A 64 18.66 -11.77 11.66
C ASP A 64 17.68 -11.11 12.64
N LYS A 65 18.19 -10.34 13.61
CA LYS A 65 17.34 -9.57 14.54
C LYS A 65 16.49 -8.52 13.81
N LYS A 66 17.05 -7.82 12.83
CA LYS A 66 16.30 -6.83 12.02
C LYS A 66 15.24 -7.50 11.15
N LEU A 67 15.55 -8.67 10.60
CA LEU A 67 14.61 -9.46 9.80
C LEU A 67 13.45 -9.99 10.65
N ASP A 68 13.73 -10.51 11.85
CA ASP A 68 12.71 -10.94 12.81
C ASP A 68 11.80 -9.77 13.25
N ASP A 69 12.38 -8.61 13.58
CA ASP A 69 11.60 -7.41 13.92
C ASP A 69 10.69 -6.96 12.76
N SER A 70 11.22 -6.99 11.53
CA SER A 70 10.45 -6.65 10.32
C SER A 70 9.31 -7.64 10.08
N ASN A 71 9.56 -8.94 10.25
CA ASN A 71 8.54 -9.98 10.12
C ASN A 71 7.44 -9.85 11.17
N LYS A 72 7.78 -9.52 12.42
CA LYS A 72 6.80 -9.25 13.48
C LYS A 72 5.92 -8.04 13.15
N LYS A 73 6.50 -6.97 12.62
CA LYS A 73 5.74 -5.78 12.18
C LYS A 73 4.81 -6.11 11.01
N LEU A 74 5.28 -6.90 10.05
CA LEU A 74 4.44 -7.40 8.95
C LEU A 74 3.28 -8.26 9.48
N ASP A 75 3.52 -9.17 10.42
CA ASP A 75 2.46 -10.01 11.02
C ASP A 75 1.35 -9.18 11.68
N VAL A 76 1.73 -8.12 12.41
CA VAL A 76 0.76 -7.18 13.00
C VAL A 76 -0.02 -6.46 11.90
N ARG A 77 0.67 -5.88 10.93
CA ARG A 77 0.04 -5.14 9.82
C ARG A 77 -0.91 -6.03 8.99
N ILE A 78 -0.53 -7.27 8.70
CA ILE A 78 -1.38 -8.25 7.98
C ILE A 78 -2.66 -8.54 8.77
N LYS A 79 -2.56 -8.72 10.09
CA LYS A 79 -3.74 -8.90 10.95
C LYS A 79 -4.65 -7.68 10.89
N ASP A 80 -4.10 -6.47 11.00
CA ASP A 80 -4.87 -5.23 10.94
C ASP A 80 -5.54 -5.05 9.58
N LEU A 81 -4.82 -5.24 8.47
CA LEU A 81 -5.37 -5.18 7.12
C LEU A 81 -6.49 -6.19 6.90
N SER A 82 -6.34 -7.42 7.43
CA SER A 82 -7.39 -8.44 7.37
C SER A 82 -8.66 -7.99 8.10
N GLN A 83 -8.53 -7.39 9.28
CA GLN A 83 -9.66 -6.83 10.03
C GLN A 83 -10.32 -5.67 9.29
N TRP A 84 -9.53 -4.70 8.80
CA TRP A 84 -10.06 -3.54 8.08
C TRP A 84 -10.73 -3.92 6.77
N LYS A 85 -10.18 -4.89 6.03
CA LYS A 85 -10.81 -5.46 4.83
C LYS A 85 -12.19 -6.04 5.16
N LYS A 86 -12.31 -6.83 6.24
CA LYS A 86 -13.60 -7.39 6.68
C LYS A 86 -14.59 -6.31 7.08
N LYS A 87 -14.15 -5.28 7.82
CA LYS A 87 -14.99 -4.14 8.21
C LYS A 87 -15.49 -3.36 7.01
N ALA A 88 -14.61 -3.05 6.05
CA ALA A 88 -14.98 -2.36 4.81
C ALA A 88 -16.00 -3.18 4.01
N ASN A 89 -15.79 -4.49 3.85
CA ASN A 89 -16.76 -5.36 3.18
C ASN A 89 -18.14 -5.36 3.86
N LYS A 90 -18.15 -5.42 5.20
CA LYS A 90 -19.40 -5.36 5.97
C LYS A 90 -20.12 -4.02 5.76
N ALA A 91 -19.38 -2.91 5.72
CA ALA A 91 -19.94 -1.58 5.46
C ALA A 91 -20.50 -1.47 4.03
N ILE A 92 -19.81 -2.02 3.03
CA ILE A 92 -20.30 -2.07 1.63
C ILE A 92 -21.62 -2.85 1.55
N ASN A 93 -21.71 -4.00 2.22
CA ASN A 93 -22.95 -4.80 2.26
C ASN A 93 -24.09 -4.02 2.91
N ALA A 94 -23.86 -3.43 4.08
CA ALA A 94 -24.86 -2.62 4.77
C ALA A 94 -25.33 -1.43 3.92
N MET A 95 -24.40 -0.79 3.20
CA MET A 95 -24.75 0.33 2.31
C MET A 95 -25.51 -0.12 1.06
N THR A 96 -25.28 -1.35 0.60
CA THR A 96 -26.06 -1.97 -0.47
C THR A 96 -27.49 -2.24 -0.02
N GLU A 97 -27.67 -2.86 1.14
CA GLU A 97 -28.99 -3.11 1.75
C GLU A 97 -29.77 -1.81 1.95
N GLU A 98 -29.12 -0.75 2.44
CA GLU A 98 -29.74 0.56 2.63
C GLU A 98 -30.18 1.20 1.31
N ILE A 99 -29.34 1.11 0.26
CA ILE A 99 -29.70 1.63 -1.08
C ILE A 99 -30.90 0.88 -1.64
N GLU A 100 -30.95 -0.45 -1.51
CA GLU A 100 -32.08 -1.27 -1.98
C GLU A 100 -33.37 -0.93 -1.23
N LEU A 101 -33.29 -0.75 0.09
CA LEU A 101 -34.42 -0.36 0.92
C LEU A 101 -34.95 1.03 0.54
N LEU A 102 -34.06 2.00 0.33
CA LEU A 102 -34.42 3.34 -0.14
C LEU A 102 -35.06 3.32 -1.52
N ASP A 103 -34.57 2.49 -2.45
CA ASP A 103 -35.14 2.36 -3.79
C ASP A 103 -36.57 1.81 -3.75
N LEU A 104 -36.81 0.79 -2.91
CA LEU A 104 -38.13 0.22 -2.69
C LEU A 104 -39.10 1.23 -2.06
N ASN A 105 -38.65 1.99 -1.06
CA ASN A 105 -39.46 3.04 -0.44
C ASN A 105 -39.73 4.20 -1.40
N ARG A 106 -38.75 4.58 -2.24
CA ARG A 106 -38.93 5.57 -3.31
C ARG A 106 -40.01 5.11 -4.30
N ALA A 107 -40.00 3.85 -4.71
CA ALA A 107 -41.00 3.30 -5.61
C ALA A 107 -42.41 3.34 -4.98
N LYS A 108 -42.54 2.97 -3.69
CA LYS A 108 -43.80 3.08 -2.94
C LYS A 108 -44.31 4.52 -2.86
N LEU A 109 -43.44 5.49 -2.56
CA LEU A 109 -43.81 6.91 -2.51
C LEU A 109 -44.28 7.42 -3.87
N LYS A 110 -43.59 7.07 -4.97
CA LYS A 110 -44.03 7.39 -6.34
C LYS A 110 -45.41 6.80 -6.65
N GLY A 111 -45.65 5.55 -6.25
CA GLY A 111 -46.96 4.91 -6.38
C GLY A 111 -48.05 5.64 -5.58
N ALA A 112 -47.78 5.99 -4.32
CA ALA A 112 -48.71 6.71 -3.46
C ALA A 112 -49.07 8.10 -4.03
N CYS A 113 -48.08 8.85 -4.54
CA CYS A 113 -48.33 10.11 -5.25
C CYS A 113 -49.28 9.94 -6.44
N LYS A 114 -49.11 8.86 -7.22
CA LYS A 114 -49.98 8.58 -8.38
C LYS A 114 -51.41 8.25 -7.96
N ILE A 115 -51.59 7.49 -6.89
CA ILE A 115 -52.92 7.14 -6.35
C ILE A 115 -53.67 8.41 -5.94
N LEU A 116 -52.99 9.36 -5.27
CA LEU A 116 -53.59 10.62 -4.84
C LEU A 116 -54.06 11.54 -5.97
N MET A 117 -53.60 11.32 -7.22
CA MET A 117 -54.06 12.12 -8.37
C MET A 117 -55.54 11.91 -8.67
N MET A 118 -56.07 10.71 -8.41
CA MET A 118 -57.46 10.39 -8.76
C MET A 118 -58.46 11.08 -7.81
N PRO A 119 -58.35 10.97 -6.46
CA PRO A 119 -59.21 11.73 -5.56
C PRO A 119 -59.10 13.25 -5.78
N ASP A 120 -57.89 13.78 -5.97
CA ASP A 120 -57.69 15.21 -6.24
C ASP A 120 -58.43 15.68 -7.50
N ALA A 121 -58.41 14.88 -8.57
CA ALA A 121 -59.13 15.20 -9.80
C ALA A 121 -60.65 15.14 -9.61
N ILE A 122 -61.15 14.09 -8.95
CA ILE A 122 -62.60 13.93 -8.67
C ILE A 122 -63.10 15.11 -7.83
N SER A 123 -62.40 15.47 -6.74
CA SER A 123 -62.86 16.54 -5.86
C SER A 123 -62.84 17.90 -6.57
N LYS A 124 -61.86 18.15 -7.45
CA LYS A 124 -61.80 19.36 -8.28
C LYS A 124 -62.90 19.42 -9.33
N GLU A 125 -63.17 18.32 -10.03
CA GLU A 125 -64.27 18.23 -11.00
C GLU A 125 -65.62 18.43 -10.30
N CYS A 126 -65.81 17.83 -9.12
CA CYS A 126 -67.02 18.04 -8.32
C CYS A 126 -67.20 19.51 -7.91
N LEU A 127 -66.12 20.20 -7.54
CA LEU A 127 -66.17 21.64 -7.25
C LEU A 127 -66.50 22.46 -8.51
N GLU A 128 -65.89 22.15 -9.65
CA GLU A 128 -66.16 22.82 -10.93
C GLU A 128 -67.63 22.66 -11.35
N LEU A 129 -68.18 21.45 -11.30
CA LEU A 129 -69.58 21.20 -11.63
C LEU A 129 -70.55 21.98 -10.74
N ARG A 130 -70.21 22.15 -9.45
CA ARG A 130 -71.02 22.94 -8.50
C ARG A 130 -71.07 24.42 -8.85
N THR A 131 -70.04 24.97 -9.53
CA THR A 131 -70.06 26.37 -9.98
C THR A 131 -71.10 26.64 -11.07
N ASN A 132 -71.62 25.60 -11.72
CA ASN A 132 -72.63 25.71 -12.78
C ASN A 132 -74.08 25.68 -12.25
N ARG A 133 -74.29 25.65 -10.93
CA ARG A 133 -75.64 25.72 -10.34
C ARG A 133 -76.27 27.08 -10.61
N TYR A 134 -77.55 27.10 -10.99
CA TYR A 134 -78.30 28.33 -11.24
C TYR A 134 -78.78 28.97 -9.93
N GLU A 135 -78.98 30.28 -9.90
CA GLU A 135 -79.53 30.97 -8.72
C GLU A 135 -80.98 30.51 -8.44
N PRO A 136 -81.37 30.22 -7.19
CA PRO A 136 -80.68 30.46 -5.92
C PRO A 136 -79.84 29.28 -5.39
N ASP A 137 -79.70 28.19 -6.13
CA ASP A 137 -79.02 26.95 -5.71
C ASP A 137 -77.48 27.06 -5.72
N LEU A 138 -76.94 28.18 -6.21
CA LEU A 138 -75.53 28.54 -6.11
C LEU A 138 -75.19 28.95 -4.67
N VAL A 139 -75.08 27.96 -3.79
CA VAL A 139 -74.78 28.12 -2.36
C VAL A 139 -73.60 27.26 -1.95
N ARG A 140 -72.89 27.76 -0.93
CA ARG A 140 -71.75 27.07 -0.33
C ARG A 140 -72.21 26.02 0.68
N ASP A 141 -72.74 24.91 0.15
CA ASP A 141 -73.28 23.81 0.95
C ASP A 141 -72.18 23.04 1.72
N ASP A 142 -72.59 22.21 2.69
CA ASP A 142 -71.68 21.42 3.52
C ASP A 142 -70.76 20.53 2.67
N ALA A 143 -71.26 19.97 1.58
CA ALA A 143 -70.48 19.10 0.72
C ALA A 143 -69.46 19.87 -0.15
N GLU A 144 -69.71 21.14 -0.51
CA GLU A 144 -68.69 22.02 -1.09
C GLU A 144 -67.57 22.28 -0.07
N GLN A 145 -67.91 22.54 1.20
CA GLN A 145 -66.92 22.74 2.25
C GLN A 145 -66.04 21.51 2.47
N GLU A 146 -66.63 20.32 2.49
CA GLU A 146 -65.88 19.07 2.62
C GLU A 146 -64.98 18.79 1.40
N LEU A 147 -65.44 19.07 0.18
CA LEU A 147 -64.60 18.95 -1.03
C LEU A 147 -63.39 19.90 -1.00
N ILE A 148 -63.57 21.14 -0.54
CA ILE A 148 -62.45 22.09 -0.39
C ILE A 148 -61.43 21.57 0.63
N LYS A 149 -61.90 21.01 1.75
CA LYS A 149 -61.01 20.40 2.75
C LYS A 149 -60.26 19.20 2.18
N GLU A 150 -60.94 18.34 1.42
CA GLU A 150 -60.31 17.18 0.76
C GLU A 150 -59.19 17.61 -0.19
N VAL A 151 -59.45 18.57 -1.09
CA VAL A 151 -58.43 19.12 -2.00
C VAL A 151 -57.24 19.72 -1.23
N ALA A 152 -57.51 20.44 -0.15
CA ALA A 152 -56.45 21.02 0.69
C ALA A 152 -55.57 19.93 1.34
N ILE A 153 -56.18 18.92 1.96
CA ILE A 153 -55.49 17.81 2.63
C ILE A 153 -54.69 16.99 1.62
N VAL A 154 -55.27 16.62 0.48
CA VAL A 154 -54.56 15.88 -0.57
C VAL A 154 -53.40 16.71 -1.12
N GLY A 155 -53.57 18.02 -1.27
CA GLY A 155 -52.51 18.95 -1.65
C GLY A 155 -51.35 19.02 -0.65
N GLU A 156 -51.64 18.98 0.66
CA GLU A 156 -50.63 18.91 1.73
C GLU A 156 -49.87 17.59 1.73
N ILE A 157 -50.59 16.46 1.67
CA ILE A 157 -49.99 15.12 1.66
C ILE A 157 -49.09 14.97 0.42
N ARG A 158 -49.55 15.42 -0.74
CA ARG A 158 -48.76 15.35 -1.98
C ARG A 158 -47.48 16.18 -1.89
N ARG A 159 -47.52 17.38 -1.30
CA ARG A 159 -46.31 18.19 -1.04
C ARG A 159 -45.34 17.44 -0.13
N ALA A 160 -45.83 16.91 0.99
CA ALA A 160 -45.00 16.15 1.92
C ALA A 160 -44.34 14.92 1.25
N PHE A 161 -45.07 14.20 0.40
CA PHE A 161 -44.52 13.06 -0.34
C PHE A 161 -43.46 13.49 -1.36
N MET A 162 -43.68 14.58 -2.10
CA MET A 162 -42.70 15.10 -3.06
C MET A 162 -41.42 15.57 -2.38
N ASP A 163 -41.53 16.28 -1.26
CA ASP A 163 -40.38 16.72 -0.46
C ASP A 163 -39.59 15.53 0.10
N THR A 164 -40.30 14.50 0.57
CA THR A 164 -39.68 13.27 1.07
C THR A 164 -38.99 12.48 -0.05
N LEU A 165 -39.60 12.44 -1.23
CA LEU A 165 -39.04 11.79 -2.41
C LEU A 165 -37.74 12.46 -2.85
N ALA A 166 -37.70 13.80 -2.89
CA ALA A 166 -36.49 14.54 -3.22
C ALA A 166 -35.35 14.22 -2.23
N LYS A 167 -35.64 14.25 -0.92
CA LYS A 167 -34.68 13.87 0.12
C LYS A 167 -34.19 12.43 -0.01
N ALA A 168 -35.08 11.50 -0.36
CA ALA A 168 -34.71 10.10 -0.55
C ALA A 168 -33.81 9.91 -1.78
N GLU A 169 -34.05 10.65 -2.87
CA GLU A 169 -33.22 10.62 -4.07
C GLU A 169 -31.82 11.21 -3.78
N ASP A 170 -31.74 12.32 -3.06
CA ASP A 170 -30.48 12.91 -2.60
C ASP A 170 -29.69 11.96 -1.70
N GLN A 171 -30.35 11.37 -0.70
CA GLN A 171 -29.72 10.40 0.21
C GLN A 171 -29.21 9.18 -0.54
N MET A 172 -29.96 8.68 -1.52
CA MET A 172 -29.54 7.55 -2.34
C MET A 172 -28.30 7.88 -3.18
N LEU A 173 -28.17 9.11 -3.69
CA LEU A 173 -26.97 9.57 -4.39
C LEU A 173 -25.77 9.59 -3.45
N MET A 174 -25.92 10.15 -2.25
CA MET A 174 -24.87 10.18 -1.23
C MET A 174 -24.44 8.76 -0.82
N ASN A 175 -25.39 7.84 -0.60
CA ASN A 175 -25.10 6.46 -0.25
C ASN A 175 -24.33 5.72 -1.35
N LYS A 176 -24.70 5.95 -2.63
CA LYS A 176 -23.97 5.38 -3.78
C LYS A 176 -22.54 5.91 -3.87
N ALA A 177 -22.33 7.20 -3.64
CA ALA A 177 -20.99 7.78 -3.62
C ALA A 177 -20.15 7.22 -2.47
N ALA A 178 -20.72 7.13 -1.25
CA ALA A 178 -20.06 6.54 -0.10
C ALA A 178 -19.71 5.06 -0.33
N LYS A 179 -20.63 4.28 -0.92
CA LYS A 179 -20.39 2.89 -1.29
C LYS A 179 -19.21 2.76 -2.26
N SER A 180 -19.17 3.59 -3.32
CA SER A 180 -18.08 3.56 -4.30
C SER A 180 -16.72 3.89 -3.67
N SER A 181 -16.68 4.87 -2.75
CA SER A 181 -15.46 5.18 -1.99
C SER A 181 -15.01 3.99 -1.13
N LEU A 182 -15.95 3.32 -0.44
CA LEU A 182 -15.66 2.15 0.38
C LEU A 182 -15.16 0.96 -0.46
N GLU A 183 -15.72 0.77 -1.66
CA GLU A 183 -15.27 -0.27 -2.60
C GLU A 183 -13.83 -0.04 -3.07
N SER A 184 -13.47 1.23 -3.36
CA SER A 184 -12.09 1.61 -3.68
C SER A 184 -11.15 1.30 -2.50
N ASP A 185 -11.50 1.76 -1.29
CA ASP A 185 -10.71 1.51 -0.08
C ASP A 185 -10.55 0.00 0.21
N TRP A 186 -11.60 -0.77 -0.03
CA TRP A 186 -11.56 -2.22 0.13
C TRP A 186 -10.61 -2.88 -0.86
N SER A 187 -10.63 -2.45 -2.13
CA SER A 187 -9.73 -2.91 -3.18
C SER A 187 -8.27 -2.64 -2.81
N ASP A 188 -7.95 -1.41 -2.38
CA ASP A 188 -6.60 -1.02 -1.97
C ASP A 188 -6.10 -1.82 -0.76
N LYS A 189 -6.98 -2.06 0.22
CA LYS A 189 -6.67 -2.93 1.36
C LYS A 189 -6.43 -4.38 0.94
N MET A 190 -7.18 -4.88 -0.04
CA MET A 190 -6.99 -6.24 -0.57
C MET A 190 -5.64 -6.38 -1.29
N VAL A 191 -5.26 -5.39 -2.10
CA VAL A 191 -3.95 -5.35 -2.77
C VAL A 191 -2.83 -5.27 -1.72
N SER A 192 -2.93 -4.33 -0.78
CA SER A 192 -1.94 -4.17 0.30
C SER A 192 -1.79 -5.45 1.12
N PHE A 193 -2.90 -6.09 1.50
CA PHE A 193 -2.90 -7.35 2.22
C PHE A 193 -2.17 -8.45 1.44
N ARG A 194 -2.41 -8.56 0.13
CA ARG A 194 -1.74 -9.55 -0.72
C ARG A 194 -0.23 -9.31 -0.78
N VAL A 195 0.19 -8.07 -1.02
CA VAL A 195 1.61 -7.69 -1.09
C VAL A 195 2.32 -7.97 0.23
N ASP A 196 1.73 -7.56 1.36
CA ASP A 196 2.32 -7.78 2.68
C ASP A 196 2.43 -9.27 3.00
N ASN A 197 1.43 -10.07 2.63
CA ASN A 197 1.46 -11.52 2.84
C ASN A 197 2.52 -12.20 1.96
N THR A 198 2.71 -11.73 0.72
CA THR A 198 3.80 -12.18 -0.15
C THR A 198 5.17 -11.80 0.45
N ASN A 199 5.36 -10.56 0.88
CA ASN A 199 6.61 -10.11 1.50
C ASN A 199 6.92 -10.90 2.77
N ARG A 200 5.90 -11.20 3.58
CA ARG A 200 6.05 -11.99 4.81
C ARG A 200 6.46 -13.44 4.55
N SER A 201 6.13 -13.98 3.38
CA SER A 201 6.51 -15.33 2.94
C SER A 201 7.92 -15.41 2.36
N MET A 202 8.56 -14.27 2.08
CA MET A 202 9.93 -14.24 1.57
C MET A 202 10.94 -14.54 2.69
N ASP A 203 11.99 -15.25 2.32
CA ASP A 203 13.12 -15.61 3.16
C ASP A 203 14.44 -15.48 2.39
N ASN A 204 15.57 -15.70 3.07
CA ASN A 204 16.90 -15.60 2.45
C ASN A 204 17.16 -16.65 1.35
N ASN A 205 16.29 -17.65 1.22
CA ASN A 205 16.38 -18.69 0.19
C ASN A 205 15.44 -18.43 -0.99
N SER A 206 14.72 -17.31 -0.98
CA SER A 206 13.76 -16.97 -2.03
C SER A 206 14.47 -16.72 -3.35
N ASN A 207 13.91 -17.27 -4.44
CA ASN A 207 14.51 -17.32 -5.78
C ASN A 207 14.88 -15.96 -6.42
N LEU A 208 14.50 -14.84 -5.80
CA LEU A 208 14.80 -13.48 -6.27
C LEU A 208 16.15 -12.96 -5.75
N ILE A 209 16.78 -13.64 -4.78
CA ILE A 209 18.10 -13.29 -4.27
C ILE A 209 19.16 -14.01 -5.13
N LEU A 210 19.58 -13.37 -6.20
CA LEU A 210 20.64 -13.90 -7.08
C LEU A 210 22.02 -13.51 -6.54
N TRP A 211 22.94 -14.48 -6.48
CA TRP A 211 24.34 -14.19 -6.15
C TRP A 211 25.03 -13.62 -7.38
N HIS A 212 25.41 -12.34 -7.33
CA HIS A 212 26.13 -11.68 -8.41
C HIS A 212 27.65 -11.85 -8.19
N PRO A 213 28.37 -12.59 -9.05
CA PRO A 213 29.81 -12.72 -8.93
C PRO A 213 30.50 -11.37 -9.12
N GLY A 214 31.42 -11.03 -8.21
CA GLY A 214 32.20 -9.79 -8.29
C GLY A 214 31.66 -8.61 -7.47
N VAL A 215 30.53 -8.75 -6.76
CA VAL A 215 30.02 -7.68 -5.87
C VAL A 215 31.01 -7.30 -4.76
N ALA A 216 31.82 -8.26 -4.30
CA ALA A 216 32.89 -8.02 -3.33
C ALA A 216 34.22 -7.55 -3.96
N ARG A 217 34.33 -7.45 -5.30
CA ARG A 217 35.54 -6.90 -5.93
C ARG A 217 35.50 -5.39 -5.80
N TRP A 218 36.48 -4.86 -5.07
CA TRP A 218 36.77 -3.44 -5.09
C TRP A 218 37.53 -3.12 -6.39
N PRO A 219 36.99 -2.32 -7.30
CA PRO A 219 37.68 -1.98 -8.53
C PRO A 219 38.86 -1.02 -8.24
N GLU A 220 39.89 -1.03 -9.07
CA GLU A 220 41.09 -0.18 -8.86
C GLU A 220 40.78 1.33 -8.86
N ASN A 221 39.66 1.73 -9.47
CA ASN A 221 39.10 3.08 -9.46
C ASN A 221 37.97 3.27 -8.43
N GLY A 222 37.81 2.34 -7.49
CA GLY A 222 36.80 2.41 -6.44
C GLY A 222 37.08 3.54 -5.45
N THR A 223 36.04 4.29 -5.11
CA THR A 223 36.11 5.45 -4.22
C THR A 223 36.43 5.05 -2.78
N SER A 224 37.61 5.37 -2.25
CA SER A 224 37.94 5.08 -0.86
C SER A 224 36.94 5.74 0.11
N LEU A 225 36.78 5.17 1.31
CA LEU A 225 35.89 5.74 2.34
C LEU A 225 36.23 7.21 2.62
N GLU A 226 37.51 7.52 2.73
CA GLU A 226 38.02 8.88 2.93
C GLU A 226 37.63 9.83 1.78
N TYR A 227 37.66 9.36 0.53
CA TYR A 227 37.23 10.15 -0.62
C TYR A 227 35.72 10.37 -0.60
N TRP A 228 34.93 9.33 -0.31
CA TRP A 228 33.47 9.46 -0.23
C TRP A 228 33.05 10.43 0.88
N GLU A 229 33.64 10.33 2.08
CA GLU A 229 33.35 11.24 3.20
C GLU A 229 33.77 12.69 2.89
N HIS A 230 34.79 12.93 2.07
CA HIS A 230 35.22 14.28 1.71
C HIS A 230 34.27 15.01 0.74
N TYR A 231 33.58 14.27 -0.16
CA TYR A 231 32.77 14.85 -1.24
C TYR A 231 31.26 14.65 -1.09
N CYS A 232 30.82 13.70 -0.26
CA CYS A 232 29.40 13.38 -0.09
C CYS A 232 28.82 13.86 1.24
N HIS A 233 29.56 14.67 2.00
CA HIS A 233 29.16 15.18 3.30
C HIS A 233 28.95 16.70 3.32
#